data_AF-A0A6A5UB53-F1
#
_entry.id   AF-A0A6A5UB53-F1
#
_cell.length_a   1.000
_cell.length_b   1.000
_cell.length_c   1.000
_cell.angle_alpha   90.00
_cell.angle_beta   90.00
_cell.angle_gamma   90.00
#
_symmetry.space_group_name_H-M   'P 1'
#
loop_
_entity.id
_entity.type
_entity.pdbx_description
1 polymer ?
#
loop_
_entity_poly.entity_id
_entity_poly.type
_entity_poly.pdbx_seq_one_letter_code
_entity_poly.pdbx_strand_id
1 'polypeptide(L)'
;MPSPASGASNLTALLQNASSAGNAKLVRCPSSTLHRLRHLNPAEIITLFTPFVPHPPSTALAKNMDPFEPLGRAFRRQVRHIPYRLDHGMTETHADFLQTSGAIVIVICSTENVITHNSKAFDQQVNFSRETMAKVKENKSLAGVPVMLLLITNGTAKPNHEHGVLDFPALVTLDEYSPGALSNAVQVILGT
;
A
#
# COMPACT_ATOMS: atom_id res chain seq x y z
N MET A 1 -49.27 13.32 -18.76
CA MET A 1 -48.02 14.03 -19.13
C MET A 1 -46.89 13.48 -18.26
N PRO A 2 -45.67 13.34 -18.81
CA PRO A 2 -44.64 12.41 -18.31
C PRO A 2 -43.77 13.01 -17.20
N SER A 3 -43.28 12.14 -16.31
CA SER A 3 -42.20 12.40 -15.35
C SER A 3 -40.88 12.72 -16.05
N PRO A 4 -39.90 13.30 -15.34
CA PRO A 4 -38.52 12.89 -15.55
C PRO A 4 -37.82 12.47 -14.26
N ALA A 5 -36.99 11.45 -14.45
CA ALA A 5 -36.20 10.73 -13.48
C ALA A 5 -35.02 11.55 -12.93
N SER A 6 -34.80 11.47 -11.61
CA SER A 6 -33.56 11.91 -10.96
C SER A 6 -32.65 10.70 -10.74
N GLY A 7 -31.92 10.29 -11.78
CA GLY A 7 -30.99 9.15 -11.73
C GLY A 7 -29.58 9.45 -12.26
N ALA A 8 -29.32 10.64 -12.79
CA ALA A 8 -28.12 10.94 -13.56
C ALA A 8 -26.92 11.48 -12.75
N SER A 9 -27.09 11.83 -11.46
CA SER A 9 -26.01 12.52 -10.71
C SER A 9 -24.96 11.61 -10.08
N ASN A 10 -25.25 10.33 -9.82
CA ASN A 10 -24.28 9.43 -9.17
C ASN A 10 -23.31 8.75 -10.14
N LEU A 11 -23.74 8.46 -11.37
CA LEU A 11 -22.89 7.83 -12.37
C LEU A 11 -21.78 8.76 -12.87
N THR A 12 -22.06 10.05 -13.02
CA THR A 12 -21.08 11.04 -13.48
C THR A 12 -20.00 11.28 -12.42
N ALA A 13 -20.35 11.28 -11.13
CA ALA A 13 -19.38 11.36 -10.02
C ALA A 13 -18.51 10.10 -9.93
N LEU A 14 -19.09 8.91 -10.15
CA LEU A 14 -18.34 7.64 -10.22
C LEU A 14 -17.39 7.60 -11.43
N LEU A 15 -17.81 8.10 -12.59
CA LEU A 15 -16.99 8.13 -13.81
C LEU A 15 -15.86 9.17 -13.74
N GLN A 16 -16.09 10.31 -13.09
CA GLN A 16 -15.04 11.31 -12.83
C GLN A 16 -14.00 10.80 -11.83
N ASN A 17 -14.43 10.09 -10.77
CA ASN A 17 -13.51 9.42 -9.85
C ASN A 17 -12.75 8.24 -10.49
N ALA A 18 -13.35 7.57 -11.48
CA ALA A 18 -12.69 6.47 -12.19
C ALA A 18 -11.58 6.95 -13.15
N SER A 19 -11.65 8.21 -13.61
CA SER A 19 -10.72 8.75 -14.61
C SER A 19 -9.42 9.30 -14.00
N SER A 20 -9.36 9.59 -12.68
CA SER A 20 -8.13 9.94 -11.97
C SER A 20 -7.57 8.80 -11.10
N ALA A 21 -8.33 7.72 -10.90
CA ALA A 21 -7.93 6.58 -10.08
C ALA A 21 -6.91 5.71 -10.84
N GLY A 22 -5.64 6.11 -10.89
CA GLY A 22 -4.65 5.23 -11.50
C GLY A 22 -3.29 5.83 -11.82
N ASN A 23 -2.70 6.56 -10.90
CA ASN A 23 -1.34 7.04 -11.07
C ASN A 23 -0.29 6.05 -10.53
N ALA A 24 -0.69 4.81 -10.24
CA ALA A 24 0.23 3.83 -9.69
C ALA A 24 1.33 3.48 -10.71
N LYS A 25 2.59 3.49 -10.26
CA LYS A 25 3.74 3.26 -11.13
C LYS A 25 4.71 2.29 -10.48
N LEU A 26 5.06 1.23 -11.20
CA LEU A 26 6.22 0.40 -10.86
C LEU A 26 7.49 1.19 -11.19
N VAL A 27 8.16 1.73 -10.18
CA VAL A 27 9.35 2.58 -10.35
C VAL A 27 10.59 1.72 -10.60
N ARG A 28 10.74 0.67 -9.81
CA ARG A 28 11.83 -0.31 -9.90
C ARG A 28 11.38 -1.61 -9.23
N CYS A 29 11.83 -2.73 -9.75
CA CYS A 29 11.65 -4.03 -9.10
C CYS A 29 12.55 -5.05 -9.80
N PRO A 30 13.38 -5.84 -9.09
CA PRO A 30 14.10 -6.93 -9.70
C PRO A 30 13.14 -7.90 -10.37
N SER A 31 13.44 -8.34 -11.59
CA SER A 31 12.56 -9.23 -12.36
C SER A 31 12.22 -10.52 -11.61
N SER A 32 13.17 -11.06 -10.84
CA SER A 32 12.95 -12.23 -9.98
C SER A 32 11.95 -11.97 -8.86
N THR A 33 12.01 -10.79 -8.22
CA THR A 33 11.07 -10.37 -7.16
C THR A 33 9.67 -10.19 -7.74
N LEU A 34 9.55 -9.49 -8.87
CA LEU A 34 8.27 -9.28 -9.54
C LEU A 34 7.66 -10.61 -10.01
N HIS A 35 8.48 -11.47 -10.63
CA HIS A 35 8.05 -12.79 -11.08
C HIS A 35 7.55 -13.63 -9.90
N ARG A 36 8.31 -13.69 -8.80
CA ARG A 36 7.93 -14.45 -7.61
C ARG A 36 6.61 -13.98 -7.01
N LEU A 37 6.42 -12.67 -6.91
CA LEU A 37 5.20 -12.04 -6.39
C LEU A 37 3.96 -12.35 -7.26
N ARG A 38 4.12 -12.39 -8.58
CA ARG A 38 3.04 -12.71 -9.53
C ARG A 38 2.69 -14.19 -9.57
N HIS A 39 3.64 -15.06 -9.21
CA HIS A 39 3.51 -16.52 -9.27
C HIS A 39 3.58 -17.17 -7.87
N LEU A 40 3.08 -16.50 -6.83
CA LEU A 40 2.94 -17.12 -5.51
C LEU A 40 1.95 -18.29 -5.59
N ASN A 41 2.25 -19.39 -4.90
CA ASN A 41 1.34 -20.53 -4.81
C ASN A 41 0.03 -20.13 -4.11
N PRO A 42 -1.12 -20.76 -4.42
CA PRO A 42 -2.40 -20.39 -3.82
C PRO A 42 -2.44 -20.43 -2.29
N ALA A 43 -1.67 -21.33 -1.67
CA ALA A 43 -1.57 -21.48 -0.21
C ALA A 43 -0.67 -20.43 0.46
N GLU A 44 0.08 -19.66 -0.31
CA GLU A 44 0.99 -18.64 0.21
C GLU A 44 0.26 -17.35 0.55
N ILE A 45 0.59 -16.81 1.72
CA ILE A 45 -0.03 -15.62 2.29
C ILE A 45 0.79 -14.38 1.95
N ILE A 46 0.13 -13.33 1.48
CA ILE A 46 0.73 -11.99 1.42
C ILE A 46 0.60 -11.36 2.80
N THR A 47 1.73 -11.04 3.43
CA THR A 47 1.75 -10.19 4.61
C THR A 47 1.75 -8.73 4.18
N LEU A 48 0.70 -8.01 4.55
CA LEU A 48 0.48 -6.61 4.17
C LEU A 48 0.60 -5.72 5.41
N PHE A 49 1.73 -5.02 5.53
CA PHE A 49 1.95 -4.05 6.61
C PHE A 49 1.43 -2.67 6.22
N THR A 50 0.55 -2.11 7.03
CA THR A 50 -0.11 -0.82 6.74
C THR A 50 0.00 0.17 7.89
N PRO A 51 0.30 1.44 7.62
CA PRO A 51 0.45 2.44 8.67
C PRO A 51 -0.93 2.85 9.20
N PHE A 52 -1.03 3.11 10.49
CA PHE A 52 -2.22 3.78 11.03
C PHE A 52 -2.20 5.28 10.67
N VAL A 53 -3.01 5.67 9.67
CA VAL A 53 -3.07 7.05 9.14
C VAL A 53 -4.51 7.57 9.02
N PRO A 54 -4.72 8.90 8.94
CA PRO A 54 -6.02 9.46 8.63
C PRO A 54 -6.58 8.95 7.30
N HIS A 55 -7.91 8.95 7.14
CA HIS A 55 -8.55 8.65 5.86
C HIS A 55 -8.21 9.69 4.78
N PRO A 56 -8.25 9.33 3.48
CA PRO A 56 -8.08 10.32 2.44
C PRO A 56 -9.23 11.33 2.49
N PRO A 57 -8.97 12.63 2.26
CA PRO A 57 -9.97 13.69 2.43
C PRO A 57 -11.19 13.50 1.51
N SER A 58 -11.01 12.81 0.39
CA SER A 58 -11.99 12.59 -0.68
C SER A 58 -12.87 11.35 -0.47
N THR A 59 -12.72 10.58 0.61
CA THR A 59 -13.46 9.31 0.76
C THR A 59 -14.73 9.45 1.59
N ALA A 60 -15.80 8.81 1.11
CA ALA A 60 -17.00 8.52 1.89
C ALA A 60 -16.88 7.25 2.74
N LEU A 61 -15.65 6.73 2.94
CA LEU A 61 -15.42 5.61 3.84
C LEU A 61 -15.96 5.98 5.22
N ALA A 62 -16.69 5.05 5.84
CA ALA A 62 -17.14 5.26 7.21
C ALA A 62 -15.90 5.55 8.07
N LYS A 63 -15.94 6.59 8.91
CA LYS A 63 -14.79 7.08 9.71
C LYS A 63 -14.09 5.99 10.55
N ASN A 64 -14.74 4.84 10.75
CA ASN A 64 -14.28 3.71 11.54
C ASN A 64 -13.66 2.57 10.70
N MET A 65 -13.53 2.74 9.38
CA MET A 65 -12.92 1.73 8.52
C MET A 65 -11.40 1.90 8.44
N ASP A 66 -10.71 0.83 8.06
CA ASP A 66 -9.28 0.90 7.77
C ASP A 66 -9.10 1.45 6.34
N PRO A 67 -8.31 2.53 6.13
CA PRO A 67 -8.14 3.13 4.81
C PRO A 67 -7.46 2.19 3.79
N PHE A 68 -6.77 1.13 4.25
CA PHE A 68 -6.08 0.16 3.41
C PHE A 68 -6.82 -1.17 3.26
N GLU A 69 -7.98 -1.33 3.87
CA GLU A 69 -8.82 -2.52 3.65
C GLU A 69 -9.11 -2.76 2.14
N PRO A 70 -9.35 -1.74 1.29
CA PRO A 70 -9.49 -1.94 -0.14
C PRO A 70 -8.25 -2.52 -0.83
N LEU A 71 -7.05 -2.20 -0.34
CA LEU A 71 -5.79 -2.73 -0.85
C LEU A 71 -5.70 -4.24 -0.61
N GLY A 72 -6.01 -4.67 0.62
CA GLY A 72 -6.03 -6.08 0.98
C GLY A 72 -7.00 -6.90 0.14
N ARG A 73 -8.22 -6.40 -0.08
CA ARG A 73 -9.20 -7.07 -0.96
C ARG A 73 -8.74 -7.17 -2.41
N ALA A 74 -8.06 -6.14 -2.92
CA ALA A 74 -7.69 -6.08 -4.33
C ALA A 74 -6.70 -7.20 -4.73
N PHE A 75 -5.92 -7.75 -3.80
CA PHE A 75 -5.02 -8.88 -4.08
C PHE A 75 -5.74 -10.21 -4.41
N ARG A 76 -7.07 -10.31 -4.17
CA ARG A 76 -7.91 -11.49 -4.51
C ARG A 76 -7.33 -12.84 -4.07
N ARG A 77 -6.56 -12.86 -2.97
CA ARG A 77 -5.95 -14.05 -2.37
C ARG A 77 -5.83 -13.87 -0.87
N GLN A 78 -5.28 -14.86 -0.17
CA GLN A 78 -5.07 -14.76 1.26
C GLN A 78 -4.06 -13.65 1.59
N VAL A 79 -4.57 -12.58 2.20
CA VAL A 79 -3.79 -11.46 2.72
C VAL A 79 -3.90 -11.46 4.24
N ARG A 80 -2.77 -11.40 4.92
CA ARG A 80 -2.71 -11.08 6.35
C ARG A 80 -2.45 -9.59 6.46
N HIS A 81 -3.49 -8.85 6.83
CA HIS A 81 -3.40 -7.41 7.05
C HIS A 81 -2.89 -7.13 8.46
N ILE A 82 -1.79 -6.37 8.57
CA ILE A 82 -1.12 -6.10 9.83
C ILE A 82 -0.91 -4.59 9.94
N PRO A 83 -1.75 -3.88 10.70
CA PRO A 83 -1.53 -2.47 10.93
C PRO A 83 -0.31 -2.27 11.83
N TYR A 84 0.47 -1.24 11.56
CA TYR A 84 1.56 -0.80 12.44
C TYR A 84 1.35 0.66 12.84
N ARG A 85 1.73 0.97 14.09
CA ARG A 85 1.62 2.32 14.62
C ARG A 85 2.96 3.04 14.55
N LEU A 86 2.90 4.31 14.17
CA LEU A 86 4.10 5.13 13.93
C LEU A 86 4.89 5.44 15.21
N ASP A 87 4.22 5.41 16.36
CA ASP A 87 4.81 5.63 17.68
C ASP A 87 5.50 4.38 18.27
N HIS A 88 5.20 3.18 17.76
CA HIS A 88 5.74 1.92 18.29
C HIS A 88 6.74 1.23 17.35
N GLY A 89 6.70 1.52 16.05
CA GLY A 89 7.63 0.91 15.08
C GLY A 89 7.46 -0.60 14.92
N MET A 90 8.54 -1.30 14.54
CA MET A 90 8.55 -2.75 14.42
C MET A 90 8.48 -3.40 15.81
N THR A 91 7.64 -4.42 15.97
CA THR A 91 7.45 -5.14 17.23
C THR A 91 7.76 -6.62 17.02
N GLU A 92 7.92 -7.39 18.10
CA GLU A 92 8.08 -8.85 18.01
C GLU A 92 6.87 -9.50 17.34
N THR A 93 5.65 -9.04 17.65
CA THR A 93 4.43 -9.53 16.98
C THR A 93 4.48 -9.30 15.47
N HIS A 94 5.00 -8.17 14.99
CA HIS A 94 5.20 -7.95 13.56
C HIS A 94 6.20 -8.95 12.97
N ALA A 95 7.28 -9.26 13.70
CA ALA A 95 8.31 -10.20 13.27
C ALA A 95 7.78 -11.64 13.21
N ASP A 96 6.92 -12.05 14.14
CA ASP A 96 6.31 -13.39 14.16
C ASP A 96 5.47 -13.64 12.90
N PHE A 97 4.75 -12.62 12.42
CA PHE A 97 3.97 -12.74 11.20
C PHE A 97 4.82 -12.88 9.94
N LEU A 98 6.09 -12.43 9.96
CA LEU A 98 6.99 -12.60 8.82
C LEU A 98 7.21 -14.08 8.50
N GLN A 99 7.31 -14.94 9.53
CA GLN A 99 7.71 -16.34 9.40
C GLN A 99 6.84 -17.17 8.45
N THR A 100 5.57 -16.81 8.29
CA THR A 100 4.61 -17.51 7.42
C THR A 100 4.29 -16.74 6.14
N SER A 101 5.11 -15.75 5.77
CA SER A 101 4.87 -14.91 4.60
C SER A 101 5.38 -15.58 3.33
N GLY A 102 4.52 -15.71 2.33
CA GLY A 102 4.95 -16.05 0.96
C GLY A 102 5.36 -14.83 0.15
N ALA A 103 4.87 -13.65 0.53
CA ALA A 103 5.34 -12.34 0.09
C ALA A 103 5.07 -11.29 1.17
N ILE A 104 5.81 -10.20 1.12
CA ILE A 104 5.66 -9.07 2.03
C ILE A 104 5.44 -7.80 1.22
N VAL A 105 4.36 -7.09 1.53
CA VAL A 105 4.08 -5.76 0.99
C VAL A 105 4.06 -4.78 2.17
N ILE A 106 4.90 -3.77 2.10
CA ILE A 106 4.99 -2.73 3.13
C ILE A 106 4.44 -1.44 2.54
N VAL A 107 3.45 -0.84 3.20
CA VAL A 107 2.89 0.44 2.77
C VAL A 107 3.55 1.57 3.54
N ILE A 108 4.00 2.59 2.83
CA ILE A 108 4.33 3.91 3.36
C ILE A 108 3.32 4.90 2.80
N CYS A 109 2.64 5.63 3.66
CA CYS A 109 1.69 6.69 3.30
C CYS A 109 2.14 8.03 3.88
N SER A 110 2.53 8.95 3.02
CA SER A 110 3.12 10.24 3.35
C SER A 110 2.58 11.34 2.44
N THR A 111 1.28 11.28 2.15
CA THR A 111 0.54 12.33 1.47
C THR A 111 0.43 13.58 2.37
N GLU A 112 0.16 14.74 1.78
CA GLU A 112 0.07 16.02 2.49
C GLU A 112 -0.88 15.97 3.69
N ASN A 113 -2.02 15.29 3.59
CA ASN A 113 -2.94 15.14 4.72
C ASN A 113 -2.32 14.34 5.87
N VAL A 114 -1.55 13.28 5.59
CA VAL A 114 -0.87 12.48 6.63
C VAL A 114 0.24 13.30 7.27
N ILE A 115 1.07 13.97 6.46
CA ILE A 115 2.17 14.81 6.94
C ILE A 115 1.66 15.99 7.77
N THR A 116 0.50 16.56 7.42
CA THR A 116 -0.14 17.63 8.20
C THR A 116 -0.55 17.16 9.59
N HIS A 117 -0.96 15.89 9.74
CA HIS A 117 -1.32 15.32 11.05
C HIS A 117 -0.09 14.85 11.84
N ASN A 118 0.94 14.37 11.15
CA ASN A 118 2.19 13.95 11.76
C ASN A 118 3.36 14.23 10.80
N SER A 119 4.13 15.29 11.11
CA SER A 119 5.26 15.73 10.28
C SER A 119 6.42 14.74 10.21
N LYS A 120 6.48 13.77 11.13
CA LYS A 120 7.49 12.69 11.17
C LYS A 120 6.99 11.39 10.54
N ALA A 121 5.78 11.37 9.98
CA ALA A 121 5.16 10.15 9.52
C ALA A 121 5.99 9.42 8.45
N PHE A 122 6.62 10.15 7.52
CA PHE A 122 7.48 9.54 6.51
C PHE A 122 8.66 8.80 7.16
N ASP A 123 9.46 9.50 7.97
CA ASP A 123 10.65 8.92 8.61
C ASP A 123 10.32 7.71 9.49
N GLN A 124 9.22 7.78 10.25
CA GLN A 124 8.77 6.68 11.12
C GLN A 124 8.39 5.43 10.31
N GLN A 125 7.71 5.61 9.17
CA GLN A 125 7.30 4.51 8.29
C GLN A 125 8.48 3.91 7.52
N VAL A 126 9.44 4.75 7.13
CA VAL A 126 10.69 4.29 6.53
C VAL A 126 11.49 3.46 7.53
N ASN A 127 11.58 3.90 8.79
CA ASN A 127 12.27 3.13 9.84
C ASN A 127 11.62 1.76 10.05
N PHE A 128 10.29 1.69 10.17
CA PHE A 128 9.55 0.43 10.22
C PHE A 128 9.88 -0.49 9.03
N SER A 129 9.92 0.09 7.83
CA SER A 129 10.19 -0.65 6.58
C SER A 129 11.61 -1.21 6.56
N ARG A 130 12.59 -0.45 7.05
CA ARG A 130 14.00 -0.87 7.16
C ARG A 130 14.20 -1.95 8.21
N GLU A 131 13.55 -1.83 9.37
CA GLU A 131 13.54 -2.86 10.41
C GLU A 131 12.93 -4.15 9.90
N THR A 132 11.84 -4.07 9.13
CA THR A 132 11.23 -5.23 8.46
C THR A 132 12.23 -5.90 7.50
N MET A 133 12.91 -5.11 6.66
CA MET A 133 13.94 -5.63 5.73
C MET A 133 15.11 -6.30 6.48
N ALA A 134 15.56 -5.72 7.60
CA ALA A 134 16.61 -6.31 8.44
C ALA A 134 16.17 -7.68 8.98
N LYS A 135 14.95 -7.80 9.50
CA LYS A 135 14.38 -9.07 9.98
C LYS A 135 14.24 -10.12 8.88
N VAL A 136 13.81 -9.72 7.68
CA VAL A 136 13.75 -10.63 6.52
C VAL A 136 15.15 -11.14 6.15
N LYS A 137 16.17 -10.27 6.18
CA LYS A 137 17.55 -10.63 5.85
C LYS A 137 18.19 -11.55 6.91
N GLU A 138 17.91 -11.32 8.18
CA GLU A 138 18.41 -12.13 9.30
C GLU A 138 17.79 -13.53 9.33
N ASN A 139 16.54 -13.67 8.88
CA ASN A 139 15.82 -14.93 8.92
C ASN A 139 16.02 -15.75 7.64
N LYS A 140 16.81 -16.83 7.74
CA LYS A 140 17.06 -17.76 6.63
C LYS A 140 15.79 -18.42 6.07
N SER A 141 14.73 -18.58 6.86
CA SER A 141 13.46 -19.15 6.36
C SER A 141 12.74 -18.21 5.40
N LEU A 142 13.10 -16.93 5.37
CA LEU A 142 12.55 -15.92 4.48
C LEU A 142 13.43 -15.67 3.25
N ALA A 143 14.48 -16.46 3.07
CA ALA A 143 15.31 -16.40 1.88
C ALA A 143 14.45 -16.61 0.62
N GLY A 144 14.42 -15.62 -0.27
CA GLY A 144 13.63 -15.66 -1.50
C GLY A 144 12.17 -15.23 -1.37
N VAL A 145 11.71 -14.86 -0.18
CA VAL A 145 10.40 -14.19 0.00
C VAL A 145 10.51 -12.78 -0.58
N PRO A 146 9.67 -12.41 -1.58
CA PRO A 146 9.72 -11.09 -2.18
C PRO A 146 9.19 -10.04 -1.19
N VAL A 147 9.94 -8.95 -1.05
CA VAL A 147 9.51 -7.76 -0.31
C VAL A 147 9.29 -6.63 -1.31
N MET A 148 8.14 -5.98 -1.24
CA MET A 148 7.79 -4.83 -2.08
C MET A 148 7.33 -3.66 -1.23
N LEU A 149 7.86 -2.47 -1.54
CA LEU A 149 7.43 -1.21 -0.93
C LEU A 149 6.34 -0.56 -1.81
N LEU A 150 5.23 -0.19 -1.20
CA LEU A 150 4.18 0.64 -1.80
C LEU A 150 4.23 2.03 -1.16
N LEU A 151 4.73 3.02 -1.90
CA LEU A 151 4.89 4.40 -1.43
C LEU A 151 3.75 5.29 -1.96
N ILE A 152 2.91 5.74 -1.06
CA ILE A 152 1.78 6.63 -1.31
C ILE A 152 2.21 8.03 -0.90
N THR A 153 2.47 8.90 -1.87
CA THR A 153 3.02 10.25 -1.61
C THR A 153 2.58 11.24 -2.68
N ASN A 154 2.33 12.49 -2.31
CA ASN A 154 1.97 13.56 -3.23
C ASN A 154 2.63 14.88 -2.85
N GLY A 155 2.27 15.94 -3.58
CA GLY A 155 2.77 17.29 -3.32
C GLY A 155 4.26 17.47 -3.63
N THR A 156 4.82 18.54 -3.08
CA THR A 156 6.22 18.95 -3.30
C THR A 156 7.24 18.04 -2.62
N ALA A 157 6.83 17.26 -1.62
CA ALA A 157 7.71 16.34 -0.89
C ALA A 157 7.96 15.01 -1.63
N LYS A 158 7.18 14.70 -2.67
CA LYS A 158 7.27 13.42 -3.41
C LYS A 158 8.69 13.06 -3.88
N PRO A 159 9.49 13.94 -4.50
CA PRO A 159 10.86 13.60 -4.89
C PRO A 159 11.75 13.21 -3.71
N ASN A 160 11.60 13.90 -2.56
CA ASN A 160 12.35 13.59 -1.35
C ASN A 160 11.90 12.25 -0.75
N HIS A 161 10.60 11.95 -0.76
CA HIS A 161 10.09 10.67 -0.29
C HIS A 161 10.57 9.50 -1.17
N GLU A 162 10.55 9.66 -2.50
CA GLU A 162 11.08 8.64 -3.42
C GLU A 162 12.60 8.44 -3.25
N HIS A 163 13.36 9.52 -3.02
CA HIS A 163 14.79 9.46 -2.71
C HIS A 163 15.06 8.77 -1.36
N GLY A 164 14.23 9.05 -0.35
CA GLY A 164 14.38 8.51 1.00
C GLY A 164 14.19 6.98 1.12
N VAL A 165 13.72 6.33 0.06
CA VAL A 165 13.52 4.87 0.00
C VAL A 165 14.34 4.19 -1.08
N LEU A 166 15.40 4.82 -1.61
CA LEU A 166 16.24 4.26 -2.67
C LEU A 166 16.86 2.91 -2.33
N ASP A 167 17.06 2.62 -1.05
CA ASP A 167 17.56 1.35 -0.53
C ASP A 167 16.60 0.17 -0.74
N PHE A 168 15.33 0.43 -1.04
CA PHE A 168 14.34 -0.61 -1.35
C PHE A 168 14.39 -0.98 -2.84
N PRO A 169 14.67 -2.25 -3.20
CA PRO A 169 14.86 -2.64 -4.61
C PRO A 169 13.54 -2.72 -5.39
N ALA A 170 12.43 -3.02 -4.72
CA ALA A 170 11.09 -3.10 -5.31
C ALA A 170 10.20 -1.98 -4.76
N LEU A 171 9.78 -1.08 -5.65
CA LEU A 171 8.99 0.10 -5.33
C LEU A 171 7.86 0.29 -6.35
N VAL A 172 6.65 0.42 -5.81
CA VAL A 172 5.48 0.99 -6.52
C VAL A 172 5.13 2.31 -5.85
N THR A 173 4.84 3.34 -6.64
CA THR A 173 4.38 4.65 -6.14
C THR A 173 2.96 4.96 -6.60
N LEU A 174 2.22 5.77 -5.83
CA LEU A 174 0.92 6.36 -6.17
C LEU A 174 0.69 7.64 -5.35
N ASP A 175 -0.22 8.52 -5.77
CA ASP A 175 -0.36 9.87 -5.20
C ASP A 175 -1.50 9.98 -4.18
N GLU A 176 -2.35 8.95 -4.11
CA GLU A 176 -3.48 8.89 -3.20
C GLU A 176 -3.80 7.45 -2.82
N TYR A 177 -4.68 7.27 -1.84
CA TYR A 177 -5.04 5.98 -1.27
C TYR A 177 -6.55 5.80 -1.18
N SER A 178 -7.27 6.34 -2.17
CA SER A 178 -8.67 5.99 -2.39
C SER A 178 -8.81 4.52 -2.82
N PRO A 179 -9.98 3.88 -2.63
CA PRO A 179 -10.18 2.50 -3.03
C PRO A 179 -9.82 2.19 -4.49
N GLY A 180 -10.09 3.13 -5.41
CA GLY A 180 -9.74 3.01 -6.82
C GLY A 180 -8.23 3.01 -7.06
N ALA A 181 -7.50 3.95 -6.44
CA ALA A 181 -6.04 4.03 -6.56
C ALA A 181 -5.34 2.80 -5.96
N LEU A 182 -5.82 2.31 -4.80
CA LEU A 182 -5.30 1.08 -4.19
C LEU A 182 -5.56 -0.15 -5.07
N SER A 183 -6.74 -0.25 -5.69
CA SER A 183 -7.03 -1.32 -6.64
C SER A 183 -6.13 -1.26 -7.88
N ASN A 184 -5.87 -0.07 -8.42
CA ASN A 184 -4.97 0.11 -9.55
C ASN A 184 -3.51 -0.22 -9.21
N ALA A 185 -3.05 0.10 -8.00
CA ALA A 185 -1.72 -0.31 -7.55
C ALA A 185 -1.57 -1.83 -7.54
N VAL A 186 -2.58 -2.58 -7.09
CA VAL A 186 -2.52 -4.04 -7.14
C VAL A 186 -2.51 -4.57 -8.57
N GLN A 187 -3.25 -3.96 -9.50
CA GLN A 187 -3.18 -4.29 -10.92
C GLN A 187 -1.77 -4.11 -11.49
N VAL A 188 -1.08 -3.02 -11.16
CA VAL A 188 0.31 -2.78 -11.55
C VAL A 188 1.25 -3.84 -10.97
N ILE A 189 1.06 -4.17 -9.69
CA ILE A 189 1.85 -5.19 -8.98
C ILE A 189 1.68 -6.56 -9.64
N LEU A 190 0.43 -6.98 -9.90
CA LEU A 190 0.10 -8.30 -10.42
C LEU A 190 0.20 -8.42 -11.94
N GLY A 191 0.19 -7.29 -12.66
CA GLY A 191 0.22 -7.24 -14.12
C GLY A 191 -1.10 -7.63 -14.78
N THR A 192 -2.24 -7.23 -14.20
CA THR A 192 -3.60 -7.61 -14.63
C THR A 192 -4.45 -6.41 -15.00
#